data_AF-A0A378C866-F1
#
_entry.id   AF-A0A378C866-F1
#
_cell.length_a   1.000
_cell.length_b   1.000
_cell.length_c   1.000
_cell.angle_alpha   90.00
_cell.angle_beta   90.00
_cell.angle_gamma   90.00
#
_symmetry.space_group_name_H-M   'P 1'
#
loop_
_entity.id
_entity.type
_entity.pdbx_description
1 polymer ?
#
loop_
_entity_poly.entity_id
_entity_poly.type
_entity_poly.pdbx_seq_one_letter_code
_entity_poly.pdbx_strand_id
1 'polypeptide(L)'
;MTAQYLEFVRQQLIAATADLSGATKGQLVAFAENAHFTATARSRGRKKVADPVTGRMVNPSSPPIPGQQSRAKSSSIALVLPVEYSTASWRRALLSLEDHQKAWLLWNYSENTRFEYQVSITHWAWAEFRDQLGAKKVAGKTMERLKKLIWLAAQDVKSELAWRETYEYQSLAELVGVAKSTWTETYLPHWLAMRSSFVKLDSDALISVTRSRSQQKATNLYVSLEKSN
;
A
#
# COMPACT_ATOMS: atom_id res chain seq x y z
N MET A 1 -19.87 7.08 14.12
CA MET A 1 -18.45 7.44 14.25
C MET A 1 -18.32 8.93 14.02
N THR A 2 -17.50 9.64 14.82
CA THR A 2 -17.26 11.08 14.65
C THR A 2 -16.27 11.32 13.49
N ALA A 3 -16.36 12.46 12.79
CA ALA A 3 -15.45 12.81 11.70
C ALA A 3 -13.95 12.74 12.11
N GLN A 4 -13.63 13.21 13.33
CA GLN A 4 -12.27 13.13 13.90
C GLN A 4 -11.74 11.69 14.01
N TYR A 5 -12.63 10.73 14.30
CA TYR A 5 -12.24 9.34 14.39
C TYR A 5 -11.93 8.75 13.01
N LEU A 6 -12.72 9.10 11.98
CA LEU A 6 -12.44 8.66 10.61
C LEU A 6 -11.09 9.20 10.14
N GLU A 7 -10.77 10.47 10.42
CA GLU A 7 -9.45 11.04 10.14
C GLU A 7 -8.32 10.27 10.84
N PHE A 8 -8.50 9.92 12.12
CA PHE A 8 -7.54 9.08 12.82
C PHE A 8 -7.33 7.74 12.10
N VAL A 9 -8.40 7.07 11.64
CA VAL A 9 -8.30 5.82 10.87
C VAL A 9 -7.54 6.03 9.56
N ARG A 10 -7.80 7.11 8.83
CA ARG A 10 -7.07 7.45 7.58
C ARG A 10 -5.57 7.57 7.84
N GLN A 11 -5.17 8.32 8.87
CA GLN A 11 -3.75 8.47 9.24
C GLN A 11 -3.10 7.13 9.61
N GLN A 12 -3.83 6.28 10.32
CA GLN A 12 -3.35 4.94 10.66
C GLN A 12 -3.18 4.04 9.42
N LEU A 13 -4.07 4.15 8.44
CA LEU A 13 -3.95 3.42 7.18
C LEU A 13 -2.75 3.90 6.36
N ILE A 14 -2.54 5.21 6.25
CA ILE A 14 -1.37 5.80 5.58
C ILE A 14 -0.08 5.24 6.21
N ALA A 15 0.06 5.35 7.53
CA ALA A 15 1.22 4.83 8.25
C ALA A 15 1.38 3.31 8.11
N ALA A 16 0.26 2.56 8.10
CA ALA A 16 0.30 1.12 7.91
C ALA A 16 0.79 0.76 6.50
N THR A 17 0.34 1.44 5.45
CA THR A 17 0.64 1.07 4.05
C THR A 17 1.89 1.73 3.48
N ALA A 18 2.55 2.61 4.23
CA ALA A 18 3.79 3.27 3.81
C ALA A 18 4.91 2.25 3.57
N ASP A 19 5.66 2.43 2.48
CA ASP A 19 6.87 1.67 2.19
C ASP A 19 8.06 2.23 2.98
N LEU A 20 8.48 1.52 4.03
CA LEU A 20 9.59 1.91 4.90
C LEU A 20 10.89 1.16 4.58
N SER A 21 10.91 0.36 3.51
CA SER A 21 12.06 -0.50 3.16
C SER A 21 13.34 0.28 2.81
N GLY A 22 13.21 1.56 2.44
CA GLY A 22 14.34 2.44 2.08
C GLY A 22 15.11 3.01 3.27
N ALA A 23 14.58 2.98 4.49
CA ALA A 23 15.14 3.71 5.63
C ALA A 23 16.45 3.11 6.20
N THR A 24 16.69 1.82 5.98
CA THR A 24 17.81 1.07 6.61
C THR A 24 18.93 0.70 5.65
N LYS A 25 18.79 0.99 4.35
CA LYS A 25 19.84 0.66 3.38
C LYS A 25 20.91 1.76 3.37
N GLY A 26 21.92 1.59 4.24
CA GLY A 26 23.16 2.37 4.11
C GLY A 26 23.81 2.11 2.75
N GLN A 27 24.47 3.12 2.18
CA GLN A 27 25.13 3.04 0.85
C GLN A 27 25.99 1.77 0.70
N LEU A 28 26.65 1.33 1.76
CA LEU A 28 27.51 0.15 1.76
C LEU A 28 26.76 -1.18 1.58
N VAL A 29 25.53 -1.30 2.09
CA VAL A 29 24.70 -2.50 1.91
C VAL A 29 24.19 -2.56 0.47
N ALA A 30 23.82 -1.41 -0.11
CA ALA A 30 23.48 -1.31 -1.53
C ALA A 30 24.67 -1.64 -2.45
N PHE A 31 25.89 -1.25 -2.07
CA PHE A 31 27.10 -1.66 -2.78
C PHE A 31 27.41 -3.14 -2.60
N ALA A 32 27.20 -3.73 -1.42
CA ALA A 32 27.45 -5.16 -1.18
C ALA A 32 26.47 -6.09 -1.91
N GLU A 33 25.20 -5.70 -2.05
CA GLU A 33 24.18 -6.46 -2.80
C GLU A 33 24.43 -6.41 -4.32
N ASN A 34 24.99 -5.31 -4.84
CA ASN A 34 25.30 -5.12 -6.27
C ASN A 34 26.76 -5.44 -6.64
N ALA A 35 27.67 -5.52 -5.66
CA ALA A 35 29.01 -5.98 -5.89
C ALA A 35 28.97 -7.49 -6.05
N HIS A 36 29.02 -7.96 -7.29
CA HIS A 36 29.39 -9.33 -7.58
C HIS A 36 30.79 -9.57 -7.01
N PHE A 37 30.89 -10.12 -5.79
CA PHE A 37 32.15 -10.65 -5.28
C PHE A 37 32.51 -11.89 -6.10
N THR A 38 33.12 -11.67 -7.26
CA THR A 38 33.80 -12.73 -7.98
C THR A 38 35.06 -13.06 -7.20
N ALA A 39 35.06 -14.21 -6.51
CA ALA A 39 36.28 -14.76 -5.94
C ALA A 39 37.29 -14.94 -7.07
N THR A 40 38.24 -14.02 -7.20
CA THR A 40 39.33 -14.20 -8.16
C THR A 40 40.17 -15.39 -7.69
N ALA A 41 40.62 -16.21 -8.64
CA ALA A 41 41.42 -17.42 -8.38
C ALA A 41 42.75 -17.15 -7.65
N ARG A 42 43.08 -15.90 -7.33
CA ARG A 42 44.18 -15.53 -6.43
C ARG A 42 43.79 -15.70 -4.96
N SER A 43 43.33 -16.90 -4.63
CA SER A 43 43.63 -17.45 -3.30
C SER A 43 45.15 -17.46 -3.17
N ARG A 44 45.70 -16.68 -2.24
CA ARG A 44 47.12 -16.73 -1.91
C ARG A 44 47.42 -18.15 -1.42
N GLY A 45 47.90 -19.02 -2.31
CA GLY A 45 48.44 -20.31 -1.92
C GLY A 45 49.47 -20.07 -0.83
N ARG A 46 49.24 -20.61 0.37
CA ARG A 46 50.18 -20.47 1.49
C ARG A 46 51.54 -20.99 1.03
N LYS A 47 52.58 -20.17 1.16
CA LYS A 47 53.96 -20.59 0.85
C LYS A 47 54.29 -21.81 1.72
N LYS A 48 54.63 -22.93 1.08
CA LYS A 48 55.14 -24.12 1.76
C LYS A 48 56.62 -23.94 2.08
N VAL A 49 57.06 -24.43 3.22
CA VAL A 49 58.46 -24.43 3.66
C VAL A 49 58.91 -25.87 3.82
N ALA A 50 60.16 -26.17 3.49
CA ALA A 50 60.72 -27.51 3.66
C ALA A 50 60.93 -27.79 5.15
N ASP A 51 60.39 -28.91 5.62
CA ASP A 51 60.65 -29.40 6.97
C ASP A 51 62.12 -29.83 7.09
N PRO A 52 62.92 -29.25 7.99
CA PRO A 52 64.34 -29.58 8.12
C PRO A 52 64.61 -31.03 8.52
N VAL A 53 63.63 -31.73 9.11
CA VAL A 53 63.81 -33.12 9.56
C VAL A 53 63.34 -34.13 8.52
N THR A 54 62.23 -33.86 7.84
CA THR A 54 61.63 -34.82 6.88
C THR A 54 61.84 -34.45 5.41
N GLY A 55 62.35 -33.24 5.13
CA GLY A 55 62.59 -32.73 3.77
C GLY A 55 61.32 -32.45 2.95
N ARG A 56 60.13 -32.67 3.51
CA ARG A 56 58.85 -32.50 2.80
C ARG A 56 58.36 -31.06 2.90
N MET A 57 57.71 -30.58 1.84
CA MET A 57 57.11 -29.25 1.81
C MET A 57 55.82 -29.23 2.63
N VAL A 58 55.86 -28.62 3.81
CA VAL A 58 54.74 -28.48 4.74
C VAL A 58 54.27 -27.04 4.85
N ASN A 59 53.02 -26.86 5.25
CA ASN A 59 52.50 -25.54 5.56
C ASN A 59 53.15 -25.04 6.86
N PRO A 60 53.69 -23.81 6.90
CA PRO A 60 54.26 -23.25 8.13
C PRO A 60 53.22 -23.26 9.25
N SER A 61 53.58 -23.84 10.41
CA SER A 61 52.77 -23.75 11.62
C SER A 61 52.90 -22.33 12.18
N SER A 62 51.96 -21.45 11.82
CA SER A 62 51.85 -20.15 12.48
C SER A 62 51.27 -20.34 13.89
N PRO A 63 51.75 -19.62 14.92
CA PRO A 63 51.03 -19.56 16.20
C PRO A 63 49.60 -19.08 15.95
N PRO A 64 48.62 -19.39 16.83
CA PRO A 64 47.25 -18.92 16.69
C PRO A 64 47.24 -17.42 16.41
N ILE A 65 46.81 -17.04 15.20
CA ILE A 65 46.72 -15.63 14.82
C ILE A 65 45.57 -15.06 15.63
N PRO A 66 45.78 -14.05 16.50
CA PRO A 66 44.69 -13.42 17.23
C PRO A 66 43.78 -12.72 16.21
N GLY A 67 42.66 -13.37 15.89
CA GLY A 67 41.61 -12.79 15.05
C GLY A 67 40.79 -11.82 15.88
N GLN A 68 41.03 -10.53 15.71
CA GLN A 68 40.07 -9.50 16.12
C GLN A 68 38.83 -9.65 15.22
N GLN A 69 37.65 -9.76 15.81
CA GLN A 69 36.40 -9.75 15.05
C GLN A 69 36.30 -8.41 14.31
N SER A 70 36.57 -8.41 13.01
CA SER A 70 36.53 -7.19 12.17
C SER A 70 35.09 -6.67 11.97
N ARG A 71 34.10 -7.51 12.27
CA ARG A 71 32.70 -7.10 12.34
C ARG A 71 32.42 -6.63 13.75
N ALA A 72 32.02 -5.37 13.91
CA ALA A 72 31.39 -4.92 15.16
C ALA A 72 30.33 -5.95 15.58
N LYS A 73 30.25 -6.30 16.88
CA LYS A 73 29.24 -7.22 17.41
C LYS A 73 27.92 -6.93 16.71
N SER A 74 27.43 -7.87 15.91
CA SER A 74 26.19 -7.65 15.18
C SER A 74 25.10 -7.49 16.21
N SER A 75 24.66 -6.26 16.47
CA SER A 75 23.37 -6.06 17.08
C SER A 75 22.35 -6.77 16.18
N SER A 76 21.43 -7.51 16.79
CA SER A 76 20.35 -8.13 16.04
C SER A 76 19.60 -7.03 15.28
N ILE A 77 19.64 -7.08 13.95
CA ILE A 77 18.81 -6.21 13.12
C ILE A 77 17.38 -6.72 13.26
N ALA A 78 16.47 -5.88 13.74
CA ALA A 78 15.06 -6.22 13.78
C ALA A 78 14.57 -6.42 12.33
N LEU A 79 14.08 -7.63 12.02
CA LEU A 79 13.56 -7.97 10.69
C LEU A 79 12.28 -7.20 10.34
N VAL A 80 11.58 -6.69 11.35
CA VAL A 80 10.35 -5.91 11.22
C VAL A 80 10.54 -4.61 11.99
N LEU A 81 10.26 -3.48 11.34
CA LEU A 81 10.36 -2.19 12.00
C LEU A 81 9.25 -2.05 13.07
N PRO A 82 9.49 -1.33 14.19
CA PRO A 82 8.46 -1.12 15.21
C PRO A 82 7.15 -0.53 14.67
N VAL A 83 7.25 0.39 13.69
CA VAL A 83 6.08 0.99 13.02
C VAL A 83 5.28 -0.06 12.24
N GLU A 84 5.97 -0.90 11.47
CA GLU A 84 5.33 -1.98 10.70
C GLU A 84 4.67 -3.01 11.62
N TYR A 85 5.32 -3.34 12.74
CA TYR A 85 4.78 -4.27 13.73
C TYR A 85 3.51 -3.71 14.39
N SER A 86 3.58 -2.48 14.90
CA SER A 86 2.45 -1.83 15.58
C SER A 86 1.24 -1.59 14.66
N THR A 87 1.49 -1.29 13.38
CA THR A 87 0.45 -1.06 12.37
C THR A 87 0.02 -2.33 11.63
N ALA A 88 0.66 -3.48 11.84
CA ALA A 88 0.34 -4.73 11.15
C ALA A 88 -1.14 -5.14 11.31
N SER A 89 -1.76 -4.85 12.46
CA SER A 89 -3.18 -5.10 12.70
C SER A 89 -4.09 -4.36 11.71
N TRP A 90 -3.72 -3.14 11.29
CA TRP A 90 -4.45 -2.39 10.28
C TRP A 90 -4.31 -2.99 8.90
N ARG A 91 -3.10 -3.41 8.50
CA ARG A 91 -2.89 -4.07 7.19
C ARG A 91 -3.72 -5.34 7.06
N ARG A 92 -3.73 -6.19 8.09
CA ARG A 92 -4.51 -7.43 8.09
C ARG A 92 -6.01 -7.16 7.98
N ALA A 93 -6.52 -6.16 8.70
CA ALA A 93 -7.92 -5.76 8.63
C ALA A 93 -8.29 -5.18 7.26
N LEU A 94 -7.41 -4.36 6.67
CA LEU A 94 -7.59 -3.78 5.34
C LEU A 94 -7.62 -4.87 4.25
N LEU A 95 -6.68 -5.79 4.28
CA LEU A 95 -6.57 -6.86 3.28
C LEU A 95 -7.67 -7.91 3.37
N SER A 96 -8.38 -7.98 4.51
CA SER A 96 -9.53 -8.86 4.70
C SER A 96 -10.87 -8.25 4.27
N LEU A 97 -10.88 -6.99 3.81
CA LEU A 97 -12.12 -6.35 3.34
C LEU A 97 -12.54 -6.85 1.95
N GLU A 98 -13.81 -6.60 1.64
CA GLU A 98 -14.37 -6.76 0.31
C GLU A 98 -13.58 -5.96 -0.73
N ASP A 99 -13.53 -6.46 -1.96
CA ASP A 99 -12.57 -5.98 -2.97
C ASP A 99 -12.71 -4.50 -3.29
N HIS A 100 -13.94 -3.98 -3.38
CA HIS A 100 -14.20 -2.57 -3.69
C HIS A 100 -13.78 -1.64 -2.54
N GLN A 101 -14.04 -2.03 -1.28
CA GLN A 101 -13.63 -1.28 -0.09
C GLN A 101 -12.09 -1.29 0.07
N LYS A 102 -11.49 -2.47 -0.08
CA LYS A 102 -10.03 -2.65 -0.04
C LYS A 102 -9.35 -1.83 -1.14
N ALA A 103 -9.84 -1.91 -2.37
CA ALA A 103 -9.33 -1.15 -3.51
C ALA A 103 -9.45 0.36 -3.26
N TRP A 104 -10.59 0.84 -2.75
CA TRP A 104 -10.80 2.25 -2.44
C TRP A 104 -9.78 2.77 -1.42
N LEU A 105 -9.62 2.07 -0.30
CA LEU A 105 -8.71 2.49 0.76
C LEU A 105 -7.24 2.42 0.34
N LEU A 106 -6.84 1.37 -0.40
CA LEU A 106 -5.49 1.29 -0.96
C LEU A 106 -5.26 2.40 -1.97
N TRP A 107 -6.21 2.69 -2.83
CA TRP A 107 -6.03 3.74 -3.83
C TRP A 107 -5.99 5.16 -3.22
N ASN A 108 -6.73 5.43 -2.15
CA ASN A 108 -6.78 6.76 -1.52
C ASN A 108 -5.66 6.98 -0.49
N TYR A 109 -5.38 5.98 0.34
CA TYR A 109 -4.54 6.12 1.53
C TYR A 109 -3.21 5.36 1.45
N SER A 110 -2.97 4.63 0.37
CA SER A 110 -1.63 4.15 0.05
C SER A 110 -1.13 4.84 -1.22
N GLU A 111 0.19 4.89 -1.39
CA GLU A 111 0.83 5.43 -2.61
C GLU A 111 0.63 4.52 -3.84
N ASN A 112 -0.34 3.58 -3.77
CA ASN A 112 -0.60 2.60 -4.80
C ASN A 112 -1.55 3.13 -5.87
N THR A 113 -0.98 3.45 -7.02
CA THR A 113 -1.69 4.01 -8.19
C THR A 113 -2.15 2.95 -9.19
N ARG A 114 -2.15 1.66 -8.82
CA ARG A 114 -2.57 0.57 -9.71
C ARG A 114 -3.94 0.82 -10.33
N PHE A 115 -4.02 0.66 -11.65
CA PHE A 115 -5.24 0.86 -12.41
C PHE A 115 -6.35 -0.14 -12.06
N GLU A 116 -5.98 -1.37 -11.66
CA GLU A 116 -6.93 -2.41 -11.25
C GLU A 116 -7.87 -1.97 -10.13
N TYR A 117 -7.36 -1.22 -9.15
CA TYR A 117 -8.20 -0.70 -8.08
C TYR A 117 -9.25 0.27 -8.62
N GLN A 118 -8.86 1.15 -9.53
CA GLN A 118 -9.77 2.10 -10.16
C GLN A 118 -10.89 1.38 -10.93
N VAL A 119 -10.55 0.30 -11.64
CA VAL A 119 -11.53 -0.55 -12.33
C VAL A 119 -12.52 -1.16 -11.34
N SER A 120 -12.04 -1.81 -10.27
CA SER A 120 -12.91 -2.45 -9.28
C SER A 120 -13.85 -1.47 -8.58
N ILE A 121 -13.34 -0.30 -8.19
CA ILE A 121 -14.13 0.73 -7.51
C ILE A 121 -15.19 1.31 -8.46
N THR A 122 -14.80 1.67 -9.69
CA THR A 122 -15.74 2.26 -10.65
C THR A 122 -16.78 1.28 -11.13
N HIS A 123 -16.45 -0.02 -11.24
CA HIS A 123 -17.42 -1.06 -11.54
C HIS A 123 -18.48 -1.20 -10.44
N TRP A 124 -18.06 -1.22 -9.18
CA TRP A 124 -18.97 -1.23 -8.03
C TRP A 124 -19.84 0.05 -7.99
N ALA A 125 -19.22 1.22 -8.10
CA ALA A 125 -19.94 2.49 -8.04
C ALA A 125 -20.92 2.66 -9.22
N TRP A 126 -20.57 2.10 -10.39
CA TRP A 126 -21.47 2.06 -11.53
C TRP A 126 -22.69 1.17 -11.28
N ALA A 127 -22.51 0.00 -10.64
CA ALA A 127 -23.62 -0.86 -10.26
C ALA A 127 -24.56 -0.15 -9.27
N GLU A 128 -24.03 0.44 -8.20
CA GLU A 128 -24.80 1.25 -7.24
C GLU A 128 -25.57 2.39 -7.91
N PHE A 129 -24.91 3.13 -8.81
CA PHE A 129 -25.54 4.22 -9.54
C PHE A 129 -26.65 3.72 -10.49
N ARG A 130 -26.45 2.56 -11.12
CA ARG A 130 -27.46 1.92 -11.98
C ARG A 130 -28.70 1.50 -11.19
N ASP A 131 -28.51 0.99 -9.98
CA ASP A 131 -29.61 0.64 -9.09
C ASP A 131 -30.37 1.89 -8.64
N GLN A 132 -29.67 2.99 -8.32
CA GLN A 132 -30.29 4.29 -8.01
C GLN A 132 -31.07 4.89 -9.18
N LEU A 133 -30.62 4.68 -10.43
CA LEU A 133 -31.34 5.12 -11.63
C LEU A 133 -32.65 4.33 -11.83
N GLY A 134 -32.72 3.08 -11.37
CA GLY A 134 -33.87 2.20 -11.50
C GLY A 134 -34.31 1.99 -12.96
N ALA A 135 -35.62 1.92 -13.19
CA ALA A 135 -36.20 1.69 -14.52
C ALA A 135 -36.23 2.94 -15.43
N LYS A 136 -35.56 4.05 -15.06
CA LYS A 136 -35.57 5.28 -15.86
C LYS A 136 -34.86 5.05 -17.19
N LYS A 137 -35.57 5.31 -18.29
CA LYS A 137 -34.99 5.27 -19.64
C LYS A 137 -34.07 6.48 -19.82
N VAL A 138 -32.79 6.21 -20.04
CA VAL A 138 -31.78 7.22 -20.35
C VAL A 138 -31.32 7.02 -21.78
N ALA A 139 -31.22 8.11 -22.55
CA ALA A 139 -30.73 8.06 -23.92
C ALA A 139 -29.31 7.47 -24.01
N GLY A 140 -29.00 6.69 -25.05
CA GLY A 140 -27.72 5.99 -25.19
C GLY A 140 -26.50 6.93 -25.11
N LYS A 141 -26.57 8.09 -25.78
CA LYS A 141 -25.52 9.12 -25.72
C LYS A 141 -25.29 9.66 -24.30
N THR A 142 -26.36 9.86 -23.53
CA THR A 142 -26.27 10.28 -22.12
C THR A 142 -25.66 9.17 -21.27
N MET A 143 -26.06 7.92 -21.50
CA MET A 143 -25.51 6.76 -20.78
C MET A 143 -24.00 6.61 -21.01
N GLU A 144 -23.51 6.76 -22.24
CA GLU A 144 -22.07 6.73 -22.54
C GLU A 144 -21.29 7.83 -21.83
N ARG A 145 -21.87 9.03 -21.75
CA ARG A 145 -21.29 10.14 -20.99
C ARG A 145 -21.27 9.86 -19.49
N LEU A 146 -22.33 9.30 -18.92
CA LEU A 146 -22.40 8.91 -17.51
C LEU A 146 -21.36 7.83 -17.17
N LYS A 147 -21.11 6.87 -18.08
CA LYS A 147 -20.04 5.87 -17.90
C LYS A 147 -18.66 6.50 -17.84
N LYS A 148 -18.40 7.61 -18.51
CA LYS A 148 -17.13 8.35 -18.37
C LYS A 148 -17.12 9.17 -17.08
N LEU A 149 -18.27 9.74 -16.74
CA LEU A 149 -18.43 10.60 -15.58
C LEU A 149 -18.17 9.88 -14.24
N ILE A 150 -18.50 8.59 -14.14
CA ILE A 150 -18.24 7.80 -12.92
C ILE A 150 -16.73 7.73 -12.58
N TRP A 151 -15.86 7.70 -13.59
CA TRP A 151 -14.41 7.72 -13.40
C TRP A 151 -13.92 9.06 -12.88
N LEU A 152 -14.44 10.14 -13.46
CA LEU A 152 -14.13 11.51 -13.02
C LEU A 152 -14.62 11.74 -11.59
N ALA A 153 -15.79 11.21 -11.23
CA ALA A 153 -16.33 11.33 -9.87
C ALA A 153 -15.43 10.61 -8.84
N ALA A 154 -14.87 9.44 -9.16
CA ALA A 154 -13.93 8.76 -8.29
C ALA A 154 -12.65 9.60 -8.06
N GLN A 155 -12.12 10.20 -9.12
CA GLN A 155 -10.94 11.06 -9.05
C GLN A 155 -11.21 12.35 -8.27
N ASP A 156 -12.39 12.95 -8.48
CA ASP A 156 -12.80 14.17 -7.79
C ASP A 156 -12.91 13.97 -6.27
N VAL A 157 -13.58 12.89 -5.85
CA VAL A 157 -13.71 12.58 -4.42
C VAL A 157 -12.37 12.24 -3.80
N LYS A 158 -11.47 11.54 -4.53
CA LYS A 158 -10.10 11.31 -4.06
C LYS A 158 -9.33 12.63 -3.87
N SER A 159 -9.44 13.57 -4.81
CA SER A 159 -8.81 14.89 -4.68
C SER A 159 -9.37 15.67 -3.49
N GLU A 160 -10.69 15.65 -3.29
CA GLU A 160 -11.36 16.27 -2.16
C GLU A 160 -10.85 15.70 -0.83
N LEU A 161 -10.78 14.36 -0.70
CA LEU A 161 -10.27 13.68 0.50
C LEU A 161 -8.78 13.96 0.75
N ALA A 162 -8.01 14.25 -0.29
CA ALA A 162 -6.61 14.63 -0.21
C ALA A 162 -6.40 16.15 0.00
N TRP A 163 -7.47 16.92 0.20
CA TRP A 163 -7.44 18.39 0.30
C TRP A 163 -6.79 19.08 -0.91
N ARG A 164 -7.01 18.50 -2.10
CA ARG A 164 -6.54 19.04 -3.39
C ARG A 164 -7.69 19.70 -4.14
N GLU A 165 -7.35 20.41 -5.22
CA GLU A 165 -8.33 21.02 -6.11
C GLU A 165 -9.26 19.97 -6.72
N THR A 166 -10.55 20.28 -6.71
CA THR A 166 -11.63 19.47 -7.28
C THR A 166 -12.05 20.07 -8.62
N TYR A 167 -12.77 19.30 -9.42
CA TYR A 167 -13.19 19.76 -10.73
C TYR A 167 -14.25 20.85 -10.64
N GLU A 168 -14.02 21.95 -11.33
CA GLU A 168 -15.06 22.94 -11.59
C GLU A 168 -16.15 22.40 -12.52
N TYR A 169 -17.40 22.80 -12.30
CA TYR A 169 -18.51 22.35 -13.15
C TYR A 169 -18.37 22.77 -14.61
N GLN A 170 -17.68 23.88 -14.89
CA GLN A 170 -17.40 24.30 -16.25
C GLN A 170 -16.44 23.33 -16.95
N SER A 171 -15.34 22.95 -16.30
CA SER A 171 -14.38 22.00 -16.87
C SER A 171 -14.98 20.61 -17.05
N LEU A 172 -15.87 20.17 -16.14
CA LEU A 172 -16.60 18.91 -16.31
C LEU A 172 -17.55 18.93 -17.52
N ALA A 173 -18.26 20.06 -17.75
CA ALA A 173 -19.12 20.21 -18.90
C ALA A 173 -18.32 20.11 -20.22
N GLU A 174 -17.14 20.73 -20.26
CA GLU A 174 -16.21 20.67 -21.38
C GLU A 174 -15.66 19.24 -21.60
N LEU A 175 -15.24 18.55 -20.53
CA LEU A 175 -14.73 17.17 -20.58
C LEU A 175 -15.78 16.17 -21.10
N VAL A 176 -17.06 16.39 -20.79
CA VAL A 176 -18.17 15.55 -21.25
C VAL A 176 -18.72 16.02 -22.62
N GLY A 177 -18.26 17.17 -23.11
CA GLY A 177 -18.64 17.77 -24.38
C GLY A 177 -20.09 18.24 -24.42
N VAL A 178 -20.51 18.97 -23.39
CA VAL A 178 -21.88 19.48 -23.23
C VAL A 178 -21.87 20.97 -22.89
N ALA A 179 -22.89 21.70 -23.33
CA ALA A 179 -23.08 23.09 -22.95
C ALA A 179 -23.34 23.23 -21.44
N LYS A 180 -22.97 24.39 -20.87
CA LYS A 180 -23.12 24.71 -19.44
C LYS A 180 -24.57 24.58 -18.95
N SER A 181 -25.55 24.99 -19.75
CA SER A 181 -26.98 24.86 -19.42
C SER A 181 -27.42 23.40 -19.30
N THR A 182 -27.03 22.57 -20.26
CA THR A 182 -27.34 21.13 -20.23
C THR A 182 -26.64 20.42 -19.08
N TRP A 183 -25.43 20.86 -18.71
CA TRP A 183 -24.73 20.35 -17.53
C TRP A 183 -25.56 20.55 -16.27
N THR A 184 -25.96 21.79 -16.00
CA THR A 184 -26.70 22.14 -14.79
C THR A 184 -28.06 21.45 -14.71
N GLU A 185 -28.77 21.32 -15.83
CA GLU A 185 -30.12 20.75 -15.86
C GLU A 185 -30.12 19.21 -15.83
N THR A 186 -29.20 18.57 -16.56
CA THR A 186 -29.26 17.12 -16.81
C THR A 186 -28.17 16.34 -16.07
N TYR A 187 -26.92 16.80 -16.09
CA TYR A 187 -25.79 16.01 -15.61
C TYR A 187 -25.46 16.28 -14.14
N LEU A 188 -25.71 17.48 -13.63
CA LEU A 188 -25.41 17.86 -12.25
C LEU A 188 -26.08 16.92 -11.21
N PRO A 189 -27.37 16.55 -11.32
CA PRO A 189 -27.96 15.61 -10.37
C PRO A 189 -27.29 14.23 -10.39
N HIS A 190 -26.92 13.75 -11.58
CA HIS A 190 -26.21 12.47 -11.72
C HIS A 190 -24.78 12.54 -11.15
N TRP A 191 -24.07 13.65 -11.40
CA TRP A 191 -22.75 13.91 -10.84
C TRP A 191 -22.77 13.86 -9.31
N LEU A 192 -23.70 14.57 -8.68
CA LEU A 192 -23.85 14.60 -7.23
C LEU A 192 -24.19 13.21 -6.66
N ALA A 193 -25.05 12.44 -7.34
CA ALA A 193 -25.36 11.08 -6.93
C ALA A 193 -24.13 10.15 -7.01
N MET A 194 -23.35 10.23 -8.08
CA MET A 194 -22.10 9.48 -8.24
C MET A 194 -21.09 9.82 -7.14
N ARG A 195 -20.83 11.13 -6.91
CA ARG A 195 -19.94 11.57 -5.83
C ARG A 195 -20.42 11.09 -4.47
N SER A 196 -21.72 11.20 -4.19
CA SER A 196 -22.29 10.73 -2.92
C SER A 196 -22.04 9.24 -2.68
N SER A 197 -22.00 8.43 -3.74
CA SER A 197 -21.72 6.99 -3.65
C SER A 197 -20.27 6.72 -3.24
N PHE A 198 -19.30 7.49 -3.76
CA PHE A 198 -17.90 7.39 -3.34
C PHE A 198 -17.64 7.94 -1.92
N VAL A 199 -18.30 9.04 -1.53
CA VAL A 199 -18.20 9.57 -0.15
C VAL A 199 -18.76 8.58 0.87
N LYS A 200 -19.87 7.90 0.53
CA LYS A 200 -20.42 6.81 1.34
C LYS A 200 -19.47 5.62 1.38
N LEU A 201 -18.95 5.20 0.22
CA LEU A 201 -17.96 4.12 0.14
C LEU A 201 -16.76 4.38 1.06
N ASP A 202 -16.24 5.61 1.08
CA ASP A 202 -15.12 5.97 1.95
C ASP A 202 -15.46 5.77 3.44
N SER A 203 -16.60 6.33 3.86
CA SER A 203 -17.07 6.25 5.24
C SER A 203 -17.31 4.79 5.66
N ASP A 204 -17.98 4.02 4.80
CA ASP A 204 -18.33 2.62 5.06
C ASP A 204 -17.08 1.73 5.08
N ALA A 205 -16.13 1.94 4.17
CA ALA A 205 -14.87 1.20 4.15
C ALA A 205 -14.04 1.46 5.41
N LEU A 206 -13.95 2.72 5.87
CA LEU A 206 -13.23 3.07 7.11
C LEU A 206 -13.88 2.44 8.36
N ILE A 207 -15.22 2.43 8.41
CA ILE A 207 -15.97 1.76 9.48
C ILE A 207 -15.71 0.24 9.42
N SER A 208 -15.74 -0.36 8.24
CA SER A 208 -15.53 -1.80 8.03
C SER A 208 -14.12 -2.23 8.43
N VAL A 209 -13.06 -1.49 8.06
CA VAL A 209 -11.69 -1.77 8.52
C VAL A 209 -11.63 -1.75 10.05
N THR A 210 -12.23 -0.73 10.66
CA THR A 210 -12.19 -0.58 12.12
C THR A 210 -12.86 -1.75 12.83
N ARG A 211 -14.03 -2.16 12.33
CA ARG A 211 -14.77 -3.33 12.84
C ARG A 211 -13.96 -4.62 12.65
N SER A 212 -13.44 -4.86 11.45
CA SER A 212 -12.60 -6.02 11.13
C SER A 212 -11.38 -6.09 12.06
N ARG A 213 -10.67 -4.97 12.25
CA ARG A 213 -9.53 -4.89 13.16
C ARG A 213 -9.91 -5.21 14.60
N SER A 214 -11.03 -4.68 15.08
CA SER A 214 -11.52 -4.94 16.44
C SER A 214 -11.80 -6.42 16.66
N GLN A 215 -12.52 -7.04 15.71
CA GLN A 215 -12.84 -8.47 15.74
C GLN A 215 -11.58 -9.33 15.70
N GLN A 216 -10.66 -9.05 14.77
CA GLN A 216 -9.38 -9.77 14.67
C GLN A 216 -8.56 -9.67 15.96
N LYS A 217 -8.54 -8.50 16.62
CA LYS A 217 -7.86 -8.33 17.90
C LYS A 217 -8.49 -9.16 19.01
N ALA A 218 -9.82 -9.16 19.11
CA ALA A 218 -10.54 -9.95 20.09
C ALA A 218 -10.26 -11.45 19.90
N THR A 219 -10.43 -11.97 18.68
CA THR A 219 -10.20 -13.39 18.37
C THR A 219 -8.77 -13.84 18.69
N ASN A 220 -7.77 -13.05 18.31
CA ASN A 220 -6.37 -13.40 18.58
C ASN A 220 -6.03 -13.37 20.08
N LEU A 221 -6.68 -12.48 20.84
CA LEU A 221 -6.52 -12.44 22.30
C LEU A 221 -7.10 -13.70 22.95
N TYR A 222 -8.32 -14.13 22.57
CA TYR A 222 -8.92 -15.36 23.10
C TYR A 222 -8.06 -16.61 22.82
N VAL A 223 -7.57 -16.77 21.59
CA VAL A 223 -6.70 -17.91 21.22
C VAL A 223 -5.41 -17.96 22.04
N SER A 224 -4.85 -16.79 22.42
CA SER A 224 -3.65 -16.75 23.25
C SER A 224 -3.89 -17.19 24.71
N LEU A 225 -5.10 -16.98 25.24
CA LEU A 225 -5.48 -17.42 26.59
C LEU A 225 -5.83 -18.91 26.63
N GLU A 226 -6.42 -19.46 25.57
CA GLU A 226 -6.75 -20.90 25.52
C GLU A 226 -5.50 -21.79 25.37
N LYS A 227 -4.43 -21.28 24.76
CA LYS A 227 -3.18 -22.01 24.53
C LYS A 227 -2.20 -21.98 25.71
N SER A 228 -2.53 -21.34 26.83
CA SER A 228 -1.65 -21.24 28.00
C SER A 228 -1.85 -22.36 29.03
N ASN A 229 -2.12 -23.60 28.57
CA ASN A 229 -2.13 -24.83 29.37
C ASN A 229 -1.13 -25.82 28.78
#